data_AF-A0A7W5B2W0-F1
#
_entry.id   AF-A0A7W5B2W0-F1
#
_cell.length_a   1.000
_cell.length_b   1.000
_cell.length_c   1.000
_cell.angle_alpha   90.00
_cell.angle_beta   90.00
_cell.angle_gamma   90.00
#
_symmetry.space_group_name_H-M   'P 1'
#
loop_
_entity.id
_entity.type
_entity.pdbx_description
1 polymer ?
#
loop_
_entity_poly.entity_id
_entity_poly.type
_entity_poly.pdbx_seq_one_letter_code
_entity_poly.pdbx_strand_id
1 'polypeptide(L)'
;MNKHVLHIVTSAVCILIPVIGLLYGLWDSHQPKTGPVGDGQPNYPTVPQLIPIFSCFIIGVLNLPLAIMRYRQNKKSSKDKES
;
A
#
# COMPACT_ATOMS: atom_id res chain seq x y z
N MET A 1 -1.34 18.17 11.97
CA MET A 1 -1.78 16.77 11.83
C MET A 1 -1.04 15.91 12.86
N ASN A 2 -1.74 15.10 13.66
CA ASN A 2 -1.10 14.30 14.71
C ASN A 2 -0.18 13.23 14.09
N LYS A 3 1.08 13.15 14.52
CA LYS A 3 2.10 12.21 13.99
C LYS A 3 1.61 10.75 13.93
N HIS A 4 0.77 10.37 14.89
CA HIS A 4 0.20 9.03 14.97
C HIS A 4 -0.86 8.77 13.90
N VAL A 5 -1.65 9.78 13.55
CA VAL A 5 -2.64 9.70 12.47
C VAL A 5 -1.93 9.62 11.12
N LEU A 6 -0.86 10.41 10.93
CA LEU A 6 -0.04 10.37 9.72
C LEU A 6 0.54 8.96 9.50
N HIS A 7 1.07 8.33 10.55
CA HIS A 7 1.62 6.98 10.47
C HIS A 7 0.58 5.90 10.08
N ILE A 8 -0.66 6.04 10.55
CA ILE A 8 -1.78 5.17 10.15
C ILE A 8 -2.12 5.39 8.67
N VAL A 9 -2.24 6.66 8.25
CA VAL A 9 -2.55 7.02 6.86
C VAL A 9 -1.46 6.51 5.92
N THR A 10 -0.17 6.72 6.24
CA THR A 10 0.95 6.21 5.44
C THR A 10 0.93 4.68 5.36
N SER A 11 0.63 3.98 6.46
CA SER A 11 0.52 2.51 6.45
C SER A 11 -0.63 2.04 5.55
N ALA A 12 -1.79 2.72 5.59
CA ALA A 12 -2.92 2.42 4.72
C ALA A 12 -2.58 2.69 3.23
N VAL A 13 -1.87 3.78 2.94
CA VAL A 13 -1.42 4.11 1.58
C VAL A 13 -0.42 3.06 1.06
N CYS A 14 0.53 2.60 1.88
CA CYS A 14 1.45 1.52 1.53
C CYS A 14 0.75 0.17 1.26
N ILE A 15 -0.47 -0.03 1.77
CA ILE A 15 -1.29 -1.21 1.46
C ILE A 15 -2.07 -0.98 0.16
N LEU A 16 -2.69 0.19 0.00
CA LEU A 16 -3.58 0.49 -1.12
C LEU A 16 -2.83 0.65 -2.45
N ILE A 17 -1.68 1.34 -2.47
CA ILE A 17 -0.90 1.57 -3.69
C ILE A 17 -0.54 0.26 -4.40
N PRO A 18 0.11 -0.73 -3.76
CA PRO A 18 0.47 -1.98 -4.43
C PRO A 18 -0.76 -2.79 -4.87
N VAL A 19 -1.88 -2.74 -4.14
CA VAL A 19 -3.13 -3.39 -4.55
C VAL A 19 -3.71 -2.76 -5.81
N ILE A 20 -3.80 -1.42 -5.86
CA ILE A 20 -4.27 -0.70 -7.05
C ILE A 20 -3.33 -0.95 -8.23
N GLY A 21 -2.02 -0.92 -8.00
CA GLY A 21 -1.02 -1.19 -9.02
C GLY A 21 -1.12 -2.61 -9.61
N LEU A 22 -1.37 -3.61 -8.77
CA LEU A 22 -1.61 -4.99 -9.23
C LEU A 22 -2.90 -5.12 -10.04
N LEU A 23 -4.01 -4.54 -9.56
CA LEU A 23 -5.28 -4.56 -10.28
C LEU A 23 -5.18 -3.85 -11.63
N TYR A 24 -4.50 -2.69 -11.67
CA TYR A 24 -4.26 -1.95 -12.90
C TYR A 24 -3.34 -2.72 -13.85
N GLY A 25 -2.25 -3.30 -13.35
CA GLY A 25 -1.34 -4.11 -14.15
C GLY A 25 -2.01 -5.36 -14.72
N LEU A 26 -2.87 -6.01 -13.93
CA LEU A 26 -3.64 -7.17 -14.38
C LEU A 26 -4.70 -6.77 -15.41
N TRP A 27 -5.35 -5.63 -15.23
CA TRP A 27 -6.26 -5.09 -16.24
C TRP A 27 -5.52 -4.79 -17.56
N ASP A 28 -4.41 -4.05 -17.49
CA ASP A 28 -3.59 -3.68 -18.64
C ASP A 28 -2.96 -4.88 -19.35
N SER A 29 -2.58 -5.94 -18.62
CA SER A 29 -2.03 -7.16 -19.21
C SER A 29 -3.05 -7.94 -20.02
N HIS A 30 -4.34 -7.86 -19.69
CA HIS A 30 -5.42 -8.54 -20.41
C HIS A 30 -5.97 -7.70 -21.57
N GLN A 31 -5.58 -6.43 -21.70
CA GLN A 31 -5.96 -5.64 -22.86
C GLN A 31 -5.14 -6.08 -24.08
N PRO A 32 -5.79 -6.36 -25.23
CA PRO A 32 -5.09 -6.68 -26.46
C PRO A 32 -4.30 -5.45 -26.90
N LYS A 33 -2.96 -5.52 -26.78
CA LYS A 33 -2.06 -4.46 -27.23
C LYS A 33 -1.84 -4.60 -28.74
N THR A 34 -2.89 -4.34 -29.51
CA THR A 34 -2.87 -4.36 -30.98
C THR A 34 -2.69 -2.93 -31.50
N GLY A 35 -1.45 -2.57 -31.85
CA GLY A 35 -1.11 -1.24 -32.36
C GLY A 35 0.34 -1.16 -32.85
N PRO A 36 0.80 0.01 -33.34
CA PRO A 36 2.12 0.17 -33.98
C PRO A 36 3.33 -0.17 -33.10
N VAL A 37 3.13 -0.29 -31.78
CA VAL A 37 4.16 -0.53 -30.76
C VAL A 37 3.81 -1.72 -29.84
N GLY A 38 2.83 -2.54 -30.23
CA GLY A 38 2.31 -3.63 -29.40
C GLY A 38 2.38 -4.98 -30.11
N ASP A 39 3.07 -5.94 -29.48
CA ASP A 39 3.34 -7.28 -30.03
C ASP A 39 2.14 -8.24 -29.88
N GLY A 40 0.99 -7.74 -29.42
CA GLY A 40 -0.22 -8.53 -29.15
C GLY A 40 -0.11 -9.50 -27.96
N GLN A 41 1.05 -9.59 -27.30
CA GLN A 41 1.27 -10.47 -26.16
C GLN A 41 0.97 -9.77 -24.81
N PRO A 42 0.37 -10.48 -23.84
CA PRO A 42 0.21 -9.99 -22.48
C PRO A 42 1.58 -9.68 -21.84
N ASN A 43 1.72 -8.48 -21.26
CA ASN A 43 2.91 -8.13 -20.50
C ASN A 43 2.64 -8.35 -19.00
N TYR A 44 3.11 -9.48 -18.48
CA TYR A 44 2.98 -9.80 -17.06
C TYR A 44 4.13 -9.20 -16.25
N PRO A 45 3.86 -8.75 -15.01
CA PRO A 45 4.90 -8.24 -14.13
C PRO A 45 5.97 -9.31 -13.89
N THR A 46 7.22 -8.95 -14.13
CA THR A 46 8.38 -9.81 -13.93
C THR A 46 8.70 -9.97 -12.44
N VAL A 47 9.38 -11.06 -12.07
CA VAL A 47 9.77 -11.33 -10.66
C VAL A 47 10.48 -10.12 -10.00
N PRO A 48 11.43 -9.42 -10.67
CA PRO A 48 12.05 -8.23 -10.08
C PRO A 48 11.08 -7.08 -9.82
N GLN A 49 10.03 -6.92 -10.63
CA GLN A 49 8.99 -5.89 -10.44
C GLN A 49 8.03 -6.22 -9.30
N LEU A 50 7.86 -7.51 -8.98
CA LEU A 50 6.99 -7.96 -7.88
C LEU A 50 7.62 -7.72 -6.50
N ILE A 51 8.95 -7.81 -6.36
CA ILE A 51 9.67 -7.60 -5.10
C ILE A 51 9.32 -6.27 -4.42
N PRO A 52 9.40 -5.09 -5.08
CA PRO A 52 9.04 -3.82 -4.45
C PRO A 52 7.54 -3.74 -4.09
N ILE A 53 6.66 -4.34 -4.90
CA ILE A 53 5.20 -4.37 -4.66
C ILE A 53 4.90 -5.14 -3.38
N PHE A 54 5.45 -6.35 -3.25
CA PHE A 54 5.24 -7.20 -2.06
C PHE A 54 5.89 -6.63 -0.81
N SER A 55 7.11 -6.11 -0.91
CA SER A 55 7.81 -5.52 0.24
C SER A 55 7.07 -4.28 0.76
N CYS A 56 6.59 -3.39 -0.12
CA CYS A 56 5.78 -2.23 0.29
C CYS A 56 4.49 -2.67 1.00
N PHE A 57 3.80 -3.66 0.45
CA PHE A 57 2.58 -4.21 1.04
C PHE A 57 2.82 -4.84 2.42
N ILE A 58 3.85 -5.69 2.56
CA ILE A 58 4.20 -6.35 3.83
C ILE A 58 4.56 -5.30 4.88
N ILE A 59 5.36 -4.29 4.54
CA ILE A 59 5.72 -3.20 5.45
C ILE A 59 4.47 -2.43 5.90
N GLY A 60 3.53 -2.16 4.99
CA GLY A 60 2.26 -1.51 5.33
C GLY A 60 1.42 -2.34 6.32
N VAL A 61 1.24 -3.63 6.03
CA VAL A 61 0.46 -4.56 6.87
C VAL A 61 1.07 -4.72 8.26
N LEU A 62 2.39 -4.85 8.37
CA LEU A 62 3.07 -5.02 9.66
C LEU A 62 3.07 -3.73 10.50
N ASN A 63 3.17 -2.56 9.86
CA ASN A 63 3.21 -1.29 10.57
C ASN A 63 1.83 -0.76 11.00
N LEU A 64 0.76 -1.13 10.31
CA LEU A 64 -0.59 -0.69 10.62
C LEU A 64 -1.04 -1.03 12.07
N PRO A 65 -0.93 -2.27 12.58
CA PRO A 65 -1.33 -2.58 13.95
C PRO A 65 -0.48 -1.83 14.98
N LEU A 66 0.82 -1.69 14.74
CA LEU A 66 1.72 -0.95 15.61
C LEU A 66 1.35 0.54 15.66
N ALA A 67 0.99 1.12 14.51
CA ALA A 67 0.52 2.50 14.41
C ALA A 67 -0.79 2.72 15.18
N ILE A 68 -1.75 1.80 15.05
CA ILE A 68 -3.03 1.83 15.77
C ILE A 68 -2.81 1.71 17.29
N MET A 69 -1.95 0.80 17.74
CA MET A 69 -1.61 0.64 19.16
C MET A 69 -1.02 1.93 19.74
N ARG A 70 -0.03 2.52 19.06
CA ARG A 70 0.59 3.79 19.47
C ARG A 70 -0.41 4.94 19.50
N TYR A 71 -1.31 5.01 18.53
CA TYR A 71 -2.39 6.01 18.52
C TYR A 71 -3.32 5.86 19.72
N ARG A 72 -3.74 4.62 20.03
CA ARG A 72 -4.60 4.33 21.20
C ARG A 72 -3.92 4.68 22.52
N GLN A 73 -2.64 4.34 22.68
CA GLN A 73 -1.86 4.68 23.88
C GLN A 73 -1.73 6.19 24.06
N ASN A 74 -1.41 6.93 22.99
CA ASN A 74 -1.30 8.38 23.06
C ASN A 74 -2.65 9.05 23.42
N LYS A 75 -3.75 8.58 22.83
CA LYS A 75 -5.10 9.07 23.17
C LYS A 75 -5.48 8.79 24.63
N LYS A 76 -5.08 7.63 25.17
CA LYS A 76 -5.31 7.29 26.58
C LYS A 76 -4.50 8.19 27.52
N SER A 77 -3.22 8.41 27.23
CA SER A 77 -2.35 9.29 28.04
C SER A 77 -2.78 10.75 27.99
N SER A 78 -3.32 11.24 26.86
CA SER A 78 -3.88 12.60 26.79
C SER A 78 -5.12 12.76 27.67
N LYS A 79 -6.01 11.76 27.72
CA LYS A 79 -7.21 11.80 28.58
C LYS A 79 -6.88 11.79 30.08
N ASP A 80 -5.87 11.03 30.48
CA ASP A 80 -5.40 10.96 31.88
C ASP A 80 -4.77 12.27 32.37
N LYS A 81 -4.34 13.16 31.46
CA LYS A 81 -3.77 14.47 31.81
C LYS A 81 -4.81 15.60 31.87
N GLU A 82 -6.03 15.34 31.40
CA GLU A 82 -7.15 16.30 31.45
C GLU A 82 -8.14 16.00 32.60
N SER A 83 -8.02 14.87 33.30
CA SER A 83 -8.73 14.54 34.54
C SER A 83 -7.87 14.85 35.76
#